data_AF-A0A4P8ESD5-F1
#
_entry.id   AF-A0A4P8ESD5-F1
#
_cell.length_a   1.000
_cell.length_b   1.000
_cell.length_c   1.000
_cell.angle_alpha   90.00
_cell.angle_beta   90.00
_cell.angle_gamma   90.00
#
_symmetry.space_group_name_H-M   'P 1'
#
loop_
_entity.id
_entity.type
_entity.pdbx_description
1 polymer ?
#
loop_
_entity_poly.entity_id
_entity_poly.type
_entity_poly.pdbx_seq_one_letter_code
_entity_poly.pdbx_strand_id
1 'polypeptide(L)'
;YILFYRDTRTNPHAEQTTKKKAWWQFWKSGSATAATPIQDAGAVPDDYLNTELRTGLTSSDVEQRRKRYGFNEISSEKTNLLKQFIGYFTGPILYVMELAALLAAGLQDWVDFGVICGILLLNAIVGWYQEKQAADVVASLKGDIAMKATVVRDNQQQTILARELVPGDIVVIEEGQSVPGDARLICGYDHPEDFDLYMKLKAEDKFHDADPEDEKDDDVDEEKFDEENPITQGHPLVACDQSSITGKSLAVDKYMGEVAYYTTGCKRGKAYGIVITTAKHSFVGRT
;
A
#
# COMPACT_ATOMS: atom_id res chain seq x y z
N TYR A 1 -10.91 -4.52 -25.52
CA TYR A 1 -10.19 -4.37 -24.25
C TYR A 1 -10.44 -5.63 -23.45
N ILE A 2 -9.41 -6.45 -23.27
CA ILE A 2 -9.53 -7.82 -22.73
C ILE A 2 -9.43 -7.74 -21.21
N LEU A 3 -10.51 -8.14 -20.53
CA LEU A 3 -10.61 -8.33 -19.09
C LEU A 3 -9.79 -9.55 -18.65
N PHE A 4 -8.85 -9.36 -17.73
CA PHE A 4 -8.28 -10.43 -16.94
C PHE A 4 -8.93 -10.40 -15.55
N TYR A 5 -10.13 -10.97 -15.45
CA TYR A 5 -10.73 -11.29 -14.16
C TYR A 5 -10.19 -12.64 -13.71
N ARG A 6 -9.52 -12.69 -12.54
CA ARG A 6 -9.12 -13.94 -11.89
C ARG A 6 -9.98 -14.08 -10.65
N ASP A 7 -11.08 -14.80 -10.81
CA ASP A 7 -11.97 -15.21 -9.74
C ASP A 7 -11.19 -16.07 -8.72
N THR A 8 -11.30 -15.75 -7.44
CA THR A 8 -10.64 -16.45 -6.32
C THR A 8 -11.65 -17.13 -5.40
N ARG A 9 -12.88 -17.41 -5.86
CA ARG A 9 -13.81 -18.25 -5.11
C ARG A 9 -13.48 -19.74 -5.33
N THR A 10 -13.00 -20.38 -4.27
CA THR A 10 -12.82 -21.83 -4.17
C THR A 10 -14.15 -22.56 -4.32
N ASN A 11 -14.33 -23.29 -5.43
CA ASN A 11 -15.42 -24.23 -5.63
C ASN A 11 -15.02 -25.60 -5.06
N PRO A 12 -15.76 -26.23 -4.11
CA PRO A 12 -15.33 -27.48 -3.48
C PRO A 12 -15.40 -28.72 -4.37
N HIS A 13 -15.88 -28.63 -5.61
CA HIS A 13 -15.95 -29.76 -6.54
C HIS A 13 -15.52 -29.37 -7.96
N ALA A 14 -14.22 -29.52 -8.28
CA ALA A 14 -13.75 -29.54 -9.65
C ALA A 14 -12.61 -30.57 -9.79
N GLU A 15 -12.89 -31.65 -10.53
CA GLU A 15 -11.93 -32.69 -10.89
C GLU A 15 -10.67 -32.13 -11.57
N GLN A 16 -9.50 -32.53 -11.07
CA GLN A 16 -8.21 -32.17 -11.63
C GLN A 16 -7.98 -32.90 -12.96
N THR A 17 -8.14 -32.19 -14.08
CA THR A 17 -7.60 -32.63 -15.37
C THR A 17 -6.22 -32.00 -15.60
N THR A 18 -5.16 -32.77 -15.37
CA THR A 18 -3.78 -32.31 -15.61
C THR A 18 -3.50 -32.20 -17.12
N LYS A 19 -3.46 -30.98 -17.67
CA LYS A 19 -2.91 -30.74 -19.02
C LYS A 19 -1.38 -30.88 -18.99
N LYS A 20 -0.85 -31.85 -19.73
CA LYS A 20 0.61 -32.04 -19.91
C LYS A 20 1.21 -30.84 -20.66
N LYS A 21 2.35 -30.34 -20.16
CA LYS A 21 3.11 -29.23 -20.78
C LYS A 21 3.71 -29.66 -22.12
N ALA A 22 3.65 -28.77 -23.11
CA ALA A 22 4.22 -28.98 -24.45
C ALA A 22 5.76 -28.94 -24.42
N TRP A 23 6.39 -29.88 -25.13
CA TRP A 23 7.83 -30.15 -25.12
C TRP A 23 8.75 -29.01 -25.60
N TRP A 24 8.20 -27.99 -26.27
CA TRP A 24 8.94 -26.83 -26.78
C TRP A 24 9.17 -25.70 -25.76
N GLN A 25 8.54 -25.74 -24.57
CA GLN A 25 8.66 -24.67 -23.58
C GLN A 25 9.95 -24.70 -22.73
N PHE A 26 10.98 -25.45 -23.13
CA PHE A 26 12.18 -25.69 -22.32
C PHE A 26 13.09 -24.46 -22.10
N TRP A 27 13.00 -23.43 -22.94
CA TRP A 27 13.80 -22.19 -22.82
C TRP A 27 13.22 -21.17 -21.84
N LYS A 28 11.99 -21.37 -21.35
CA LYS A 28 11.35 -20.52 -20.31
C LYS A 28 11.65 -21.00 -18.88
N SER A 29 12.62 -21.89 -18.70
CA SER A 29 13.00 -22.44 -17.39
C SER A 29 13.90 -21.48 -16.60
N GLY A 30 13.38 -20.30 -16.26
CA GLY A 30 13.82 -19.61 -15.05
C GLY A 30 13.17 -20.30 -13.86
N SER A 31 14.01 -20.82 -12.94
CA SER A 31 13.69 -21.43 -11.65
C SER A 31 12.25 -21.20 -11.16
N ALA A 32 11.33 -22.09 -11.55
CA ALA A 32 10.07 -22.27 -10.86
C ALA A 32 10.38 -23.09 -9.59
N THR A 33 10.92 -22.43 -8.58
CA THR A 33 10.77 -22.90 -7.19
C THR A 33 9.29 -23.18 -7.01
N ALA A 34 8.97 -24.43 -6.71
CA ALA A 34 7.62 -24.90 -6.44
C ALA A 34 6.92 -23.85 -5.58
N ALA A 35 5.89 -23.22 -6.13
CA ALA A 35 5.05 -22.30 -5.40
C ALA A 35 4.41 -23.11 -4.28
N THR A 36 4.98 -23.01 -3.08
CA THR A 36 4.27 -23.22 -1.83
C THR A 36 2.97 -22.44 -1.98
N PRO A 37 1.79 -23.04 -1.70
CA PRO A 37 0.55 -22.29 -1.75
C PRO A 37 0.74 -21.06 -0.86
N ILE A 38 0.65 -19.87 -1.47
CA ILE A 38 0.75 -18.61 -0.77
C ILE A 38 -0.50 -18.60 0.12
N GLN A 39 -0.37 -19.02 1.38
CA GLN A 39 -1.29 -18.58 2.42
C GLN A 39 -1.30 -17.06 2.36
N ASP A 40 -2.49 -16.49 2.19
CA ASP A 40 -2.78 -15.09 1.98
C ASP A 40 -1.79 -14.16 2.69
N ALA A 41 -0.78 -13.68 1.96
CA ALA A 41 0.28 -12.84 2.54
C ALA A 41 -0.23 -11.49 3.06
N GLY A 42 -1.51 -11.18 2.79
CA GLY A 42 -2.23 -10.01 3.32
C GLY A 42 -3.33 -10.33 4.33
N ALA A 43 -3.66 -11.60 4.61
CA ALA A 43 -4.65 -11.93 5.63
C ALA A 43 -4.04 -11.70 7.01
N VAL A 44 -4.60 -10.72 7.71
CA VAL A 44 -4.22 -10.39 9.07
C VAL A 44 -5.03 -11.30 10.00
N PRO A 45 -4.40 -12.04 10.93
CA PRO A 45 -5.14 -12.88 11.87
C PRO A 45 -6.19 -12.07 12.64
N ASP A 46 -7.37 -12.65 12.86
CA ASP A 46 -8.46 -11.97 13.59
C ASP A 46 -8.03 -11.53 15.00
N ASP A 47 -7.08 -12.25 15.60
CA ASP A 47 -6.45 -11.90 16.88
C ASP A 47 -5.84 -10.49 16.87
N TYR A 48 -5.26 -10.07 15.74
CA TYR A 48 -4.63 -8.76 15.62
C TYR A 48 -5.68 -7.64 15.52
N LEU A 49 -6.91 -7.99 15.16
CA LEU A 49 -8.06 -7.10 15.03
C LEU A 49 -8.90 -7.02 16.32
N ASN A 50 -8.45 -7.63 17.41
CA ASN A 50 -9.08 -7.58 18.73
C ASN A 50 -8.35 -6.60 19.66
N THR A 51 -8.09 -5.38 19.18
CA THR A 51 -7.45 -4.33 19.97
C THR A 51 -8.49 -3.54 20.77
N GLU A 52 -8.26 -3.31 22.06
CA GLU A 52 -9.13 -2.48 22.90
C GLU A 52 -9.06 -1.00 22.50
N LEU A 53 -10.21 -0.34 22.42
CA LEU A 53 -10.32 1.06 21.99
C LEU A 53 -9.49 2.04 22.83
N ARG A 54 -9.49 1.85 24.15
CA ARG A 54 -8.84 2.78 25.10
C ARG A 54 -7.33 2.58 25.14
N THR A 55 -6.91 1.32 25.21
CA THR A 55 -5.51 0.94 25.36
C THR A 55 -4.75 1.07 24.05
N GLY A 56 -5.37 0.74 22.92
CA GLY A 56 -4.70 0.68 21.63
C GLY A 56 -3.61 -0.40 21.59
N LEU A 57 -2.71 -0.31 20.62
CA LEU A 57 -1.54 -1.19 20.54
C LEU A 57 -0.40 -0.71 21.44
N THR A 58 0.33 -1.65 22.05
CA THR A 58 1.56 -1.34 22.76
C THR A 58 2.72 -1.12 21.80
N SER A 59 3.69 -0.30 22.18
CA SER A 59 4.91 -0.09 21.39
C SER A 59 5.66 -1.40 21.06
N SER A 60 5.62 -2.39 21.95
CA SER A 60 6.22 -3.72 21.70
C SER A 60 5.48 -4.53 20.64
N ASP A 61 4.15 -4.48 20.63
CA ASP A 61 3.33 -5.20 19.63
C ASP A 61 3.50 -4.57 18.25
N VAL A 62 3.59 -3.23 18.19
CA VAL A 62 3.84 -2.51 16.94
C VAL A 62 5.16 -2.96 16.31
N GLU A 63 6.24 -3.09 17.09
CA GLU A 63 7.53 -3.52 16.54
C GLU A 63 7.49 -4.97 16.02
N GLN A 64 6.79 -5.87 16.72
CA GLN A 64 6.60 -7.25 16.27
C GLN A 64 5.78 -7.32 14.98
N ARG A 65 4.67 -6.57 14.89
CA ARG A 65 3.83 -6.49 13.69
C ARG A 65 4.57 -5.84 12.52
N ARG A 66 5.36 -4.79 12.78
CA ARG A 66 6.21 -4.12 11.78
C ARG A 66 7.28 -5.03 11.20
N LYS A 67 7.88 -5.92 12.00
CA LYS A 67 8.82 -6.93 11.50
C LYS A 67 8.15 -7.94 10.56
N ARG A 68 6.86 -8.22 10.74
CA ARG A 68 6.11 -9.19 9.93
C ARG A 68 5.49 -8.59 8.67
N TYR A 69 4.82 -7.43 8.78
CA TYR A 69 4.08 -6.80 7.69
C TYR A 69 4.86 -5.69 6.97
N GLY A 70 5.94 -5.20 7.57
CA GLY A 70 6.73 -4.09 7.03
C GLY A 70 6.08 -2.73 7.26
N PHE A 71 6.52 -1.73 6.50
CA PHE A 71 5.97 -0.38 6.55
C PHE A 71 4.73 -0.25 5.67
N ASN A 72 3.84 0.65 6.06
CA ASN A 72 2.63 1.03 5.34
C ASN A 72 2.95 1.94 4.14
N GLU A 73 3.69 1.41 3.17
CA GLU A 73 4.08 2.11 1.94
C GLU A 73 3.90 1.19 0.74
N ILE A 74 3.41 1.76 -0.37
CA ILE A 74 3.49 1.09 -1.67
C ILE A 74 4.97 1.08 -2.07
N SER A 75 5.53 -0.12 -2.25
CA SER A 75 6.96 -0.32 -2.46
C SER A 75 7.46 0.50 -3.65
N SER A 76 8.28 1.53 -3.39
CA SER A 76 9.07 2.17 -4.44
C SER A 76 10.26 1.27 -4.78
N GLU A 77 10.47 1.00 -6.07
CA GLU A 77 11.63 0.21 -6.49
C GLU A 77 12.91 0.92 -6.06
N LYS A 78 13.68 0.30 -5.17
CA LYS A 78 15.00 0.79 -4.78
C LYS A 78 15.92 0.67 -5.98
N THR A 79 16.31 1.79 -6.57
CA THR A 79 17.37 1.81 -7.57
C THR A 79 18.71 1.54 -6.87
N ASN A 80 19.49 0.60 -7.41
CA ASN A 80 20.82 0.33 -6.88
C ASN A 80 21.73 1.52 -7.19
N LEU A 81 22.35 2.09 -6.15
CA LEU A 81 23.27 3.24 -6.26
C LEU A 81 24.38 2.99 -7.30
N LEU A 82 24.91 1.77 -7.40
CA LEU A 82 25.90 1.40 -8.43
C LEU A 82 25.32 1.39 -9.84
N LYS A 83 24.06 0.97 -10.01
CA LYS A 83 23.39 0.97 -11.32
C LYS A 83 23.12 2.40 -11.79
N GLN A 84 22.74 3.27 -10.87
CA GLN A 84 22.59 4.71 -11.12
C GLN A 84 23.94 5.33 -11.49
N PHE A 85 25.01 4.96 -10.77
CA PHE A 85 26.36 5.42 -11.06
C PHE A 85 26.85 5.01 -12.46
N ILE A 86 26.65 3.76 -12.86
CA ILE A 86 26.97 3.27 -14.22
C ILE A 86 26.10 3.98 -15.26
N GLY A 87 24.87 4.35 -14.93
CA GLY A 87 23.99 5.16 -15.77
C GLY A 87 24.62 6.51 -16.17
N TYR A 88 25.45 7.12 -15.32
CA TYR A 88 26.15 8.37 -15.69
C TYR A 88 27.20 8.19 -16.78
N PHE A 89 27.66 6.97 -17.07
CA PHE A 89 28.60 6.69 -18.17
C PHE A 89 27.86 6.41 -19.49
N THR A 90 26.53 6.21 -19.43
CA THR A 90 25.73 5.91 -20.61
C THR A 90 25.21 7.20 -21.24
N GLY A 91 25.93 7.71 -22.25
CA GLY A 91 25.51 8.90 -23.00
C GLY A 91 26.24 9.03 -24.34
N PRO A 92 25.60 9.58 -25.39
CA PRO A 92 26.21 9.67 -26.73
C PRO A 92 27.55 10.44 -26.72
N ILE A 93 27.62 11.51 -25.93
CA ILE A 93 28.83 12.33 -25.78
C ILE A 93 29.90 11.57 -24.98
N LEU A 94 29.51 10.83 -23.95
CA LEU A 94 30.43 10.06 -23.11
C LEU A 94 31.03 8.89 -23.85
N TYR A 95 30.29 8.21 -24.72
CA TYR A 95 30.83 7.15 -25.57
C TYR A 95 31.94 7.66 -26.52
N VAL A 96 31.80 8.88 -27.04
CA VAL A 96 32.85 9.50 -27.86
C VAL A 96 34.11 9.77 -27.01
N MET A 97 33.93 10.23 -25.77
CA MET A 97 35.04 10.50 -24.84
C MET A 97 35.71 9.21 -24.35
N GLU A 98 34.95 8.14 -24.11
CA GLU A 98 35.47 6.82 -23.74
C GLU A 98 36.28 6.21 -24.90
N LEU A 99 35.78 6.34 -26.14
CA LEU A 99 36.53 5.95 -27.34
C LEU A 99 37.83 6.76 -27.50
N ALA A 100 37.79 8.07 -27.23
CA ALA A 100 38.98 8.93 -27.25
C ALA A 100 40.01 8.51 -26.19
N ALA A 101 39.56 8.16 -24.98
CA ALA A 101 40.43 7.63 -23.93
C ALA A 101 41.10 6.31 -24.34
N LEU A 102 40.35 5.38 -24.95
CA LEU A 102 40.89 4.11 -25.45
C LEU A 102 41.92 4.32 -26.57
N LEU A 103 41.68 5.26 -27.48
CA LEU A 103 42.63 5.60 -28.53
C LEU A 103 43.92 6.22 -27.97
N ALA A 104 43.82 7.13 -26.99
CA ALA A 104 44.98 7.73 -26.33
C ALA A 104 45.84 6.68 -25.60
N ALA A 105 45.19 5.75 -24.90
CA ALA A 105 45.87 4.61 -24.26
C ALA A 105 46.57 3.71 -25.28
N GLY A 106 45.93 3.43 -26.43
CA GLY A 106 46.52 2.66 -27.53
C GLY A 106 47.72 3.34 -28.18
N LEU A 107 47.76 4.67 -28.20
CA LEU A 107 48.91 5.48 -28.65
C LEU A 107 50.01 5.61 -27.58
N GLN A 108 49.82 5.01 -26.40
CA GLN A 108 50.72 5.14 -25.24
C GLN A 108 50.93 6.59 -24.76
N ASP A 109 49.98 7.49 -25.04
CA ASP A 109 49.98 8.84 -24.49
C ASP A 109 49.31 8.85 -23.13
N TRP A 110 50.12 8.61 -22.10
CA TRP A 110 49.66 8.56 -20.71
C TRP A 110 49.21 9.92 -20.17
N VAL A 111 49.69 11.02 -20.77
CA VAL A 111 49.32 12.38 -20.33
C VAL A 111 47.91 12.69 -20.80
N ASP A 112 47.64 12.53 -22.10
CA ASP A 112 46.32 12.78 -22.68
C ASP A 112 45.26 11.81 -22.13
N PHE A 113 45.61 10.52 -21.98
CA PHE A 113 44.76 9.55 -21.29
C PHE A 113 44.38 10.00 -19.87
N GLY A 114 45.37 10.45 -19.10
CA GLY A 114 45.15 10.96 -17.73
C GLY A 114 44.24 12.18 -17.68
N VAL A 115 44.40 13.12 -18.61
CA VAL A 115 43.54 14.32 -18.71
C VAL A 115 42.10 13.94 -19.03
N ILE A 116 41.87 13.07 -20.03
CA ILE A 116 40.52 12.63 -20.41
C ILE A 116 39.85 11.88 -19.25
N CYS A 117 40.56 10.95 -18.61
CA CYS A 117 40.04 10.26 -17.42
C CYS A 117 39.71 11.22 -16.27
N GLY A 118 40.55 12.24 -16.04
CA GLY A 118 40.30 13.27 -15.03
C GLY A 118 39.02 14.06 -15.29
N ILE A 119 38.79 14.48 -16.54
CA ILE A 119 37.58 15.21 -16.94
C ILE A 119 36.33 14.33 -16.78
N LEU A 120 36.40 13.06 -17.19
CA LEU A 120 35.30 12.10 -17.03
C LEU A 120 34.94 11.89 -15.56
N LEU A 121 35.95 11.72 -14.70
CA LEU A 121 35.78 11.51 -13.27
C LEU A 121 35.20 12.76 -12.59
N LEU A 122 35.67 13.96 -12.97
CA LEU A 122 35.10 15.22 -12.48
C LEU A 122 33.64 15.36 -12.88
N ASN A 123 33.28 15.06 -14.14
CA ASN A 123 31.90 15.13 -14.60
C ASN A 123 30.99 14.14 -13.84
N ALA A 124 31.45 12.91 -13.62
CA ALA A 124 30.71 11.92 -12.84
C ALA A 124 30.50 12.36 -11.38
N ILE A 125 31.51 12.96 -10.73
CA ILE A 125 31.40 13.48 -9.36
C ILE A 125 30.40 14.65 -9.30
N VAL A 126 30.48 15.60 -10.25
CA VAL A 126 29.56 16.74 -10.30
C VAL A 126 28.13 16.25 -10.54
N GLY A 127 27.93 15.32 -11.47
CA GLY A 127 26.61 14.71 -11.74
C GLY A 127 26.04 13.99 -10.52
N TRP A 128 26.85 13.16 -9.86
CA TRP A 128 26.45 12.47 -8.62
C TRP A 128 26.11 13.46 -7.50
N TYR A 129 26.89 14.52 -7.32
CA TYR A 129 26.63 15.53 -6.30
C TYR A 129 25.34 16.29 -6.56
N GLN A 130 25.10 16.70 -7.82
CA GLN A 130 23.86 17.38 -8.22
C GLN A 130 22.64 16.49 -8.01
N GLU A 131 22.72 15.21 -8.37
CA GLU A 131 21.60 14.28 -8.20
C GLU A 131 21.34 13.97 -6.74
N LYS A 132 22.38 13.79 -5.91
CA LYS A 132 22.21 13.64 -4.46
C LYS A 132 21.57 14.87 -3.84
N GLN A 133 22.04 16.07 -4.18
CA GLN A 133 21.50 17.32 -3.65
C GLN A 133 20.03 17.50 -4.06
N ALA A 134 19.69 17.23 -5.32
CA ALA A 134 18.31 17.28 -5.80
C ALA A 134 17.43 16.24 -5.08
N ALA A 135 17.92 15.01 -4.92
CA ALA A 135 17.22 13.94 -4.24
C ALA A 135 16.96 14.26 -2.76
N ASP A 136 17.94 14.81 -2.04
CA ASP A 136 17.81 15.18 -0.62
C ASP A 136 16.77 16.31 -0.43
N VAL A 137 16.77 17.33 -1.29
CA VAL A 137 15.76 18.40 -1.27
C VAL A 137 14.37 17.82 -1.52
N VAL A 138 14.23 16.97 -2.54
CA VAL A 138 12.94 16.32 -2.85
C VAL A 138 12.50 15.41 -1.70
N ALA A 139 13.42 14.67 -1.06
CA ALA A 139 13.10 13.80 0.06
C ALA A 139 12.62 14.57 1.28
N SER A 140 13.23 15.72 1.60
CA SER A 140 12.78 16.58 2.70
C SER A 140 11.37 17.14 2.45
N LEU A 141 11.09 17.63 1.23
CA LEU A 141 9.75 18.10 0.84
C LEU A 141 8.72 16.98 0.88
N LYS A 142 9.08 15.78 0.43
CA LYS A 142 8.21 14.59 0.50
C LYS A 142 7.91 14.20 1.95
N GLY A 143 8.87 14.35 2.86
CA GLY A 143 8.69 14.07 4.29
C GLY A 143 7.68 15.01 4.96
N ASP A 144 7.71 16.29 4.61
CA ASP A 144 6.78 17.29 5.16
C ASP A 144 5.35 17.15 4.60
N ILE A 145 5.21 16.66 3.36
CA ILE A 145 3.93 16.35 2.70
C ILE A 145 3.43 14.94 3.08
N ALA A 146 4.22 14.15 3.80
CA ALA A 146 3.86 12.79 4.14
C ALA A 146 2.55 12.75 4.95
N MET A 147 1.65 11.87 4.53
CA MET A 147 0.37 11.66 5.20
C MET A 147 0.61 11.29 6.67
N LYS A 148 -0.07 12.00 7.57
CA LYS A 148 -0.09 11.72 9.01
C LYS A 148 -1.39 11.04 9.38
N ALA A 149 -1.35 10.20 10.40
CA ALA A 149 -2.50 9.50 10.94
C ALA A 149 -2.53 9.68 12.46
N THR A 150 -3.70 9.94 13.02
CA THR A 150 -3.91 9.93 14.47
C THR A 150 -4.26 8.51 14.89
N VAL A 151 -3.47 7.93 15.79
CA VAL A 151 -3.67 6.56 16.28
C VAL A 151 -3.76 6.53 17.81
N VAL A 152 -4.45 5.51 18.34
CA VAL A 152 -4.44 5.18 19.77
C VAL A 152 -3.38 4.11 20.02
N ARG A 153 -2.35 4.44 20.79
CA ARG A 153 -1.27 3.53 21.20
C ARG A 153 -0.83 3.86 22.63
N ASP A 154 -0.43 2.85 23.39
CA ASP A 154 0.00 3.00 24.79
C ASP A 154 -0.97 3.86 25.64
N ASN A 155 -2.29 3.67 25.44
CA ASN A 155 -3.38 4.37 26.11
C ASN A 155 -3.42 5.90 25.86
N GLN A 156 -2.80 6.39 24.78
CA GLN A 156 -2.84 7.79 24.38
C GLN A 156 -3.07 7.95 22.87
N GLN A 157 -3.71 9.05 22.48
CA GLN A 157 -3.80 9.44 21.07
C GLN A 157 -2.51 10.16 20.66
N GLN A 158 -1.87 9.66 19.61
CA GLN A 158 -0.67 10.27 19.06
C GLN A 158 -0.74 10.36 17.53
N THR A 159 -0.21 11.45 16.98
CA THR A 159 -0.08 11.64 15.54
C THR A 159 1.23 11.03 15.05
N ILE A 160 1.12 10.01 14.20
CA ILE A 160 2.26 9.32 13.60
C ILE A 160 2.27 9.51 12.08
N LEU A 161 3.37 9.18 11.43
CA LEU A 161 3.41 9.07 9.98
C LEU A 161 2.56 7.87 9.54
N ALA A 162 1.73 8.04 8.50
CA ALA A 162 0.92 6.95 7.97
C ALA A 162 1.78 5.75 7.56
N ARG A 163 3.02 5.97 7.10
CA ARG A 163 4.04 4.94 6.84
C ARG A 163 4.26 3.95 8.00
N GLU A 164 4.15 4.43 9.23
CA GLU A 164 4.50 3.69 10.45
C GLU A 164 3.37 2.84 11.02
N LEU A 165 2.22 2.90 10.38
CA LEU A 165 0.99 2.25 10.75
C LEU A 165 1.08 0.74 10.48
N VAL A 166 0.50 -0.06 11.38
CA VAL A 166 0.53 -1.53 11.32
C VAL A 166 -0.89 -2.08 11.43
N PRO A 167 -1.17 -3.29 10.93
CA PRO A 167 -2.48 -3.90 11.10
C PRO A 167 -2.87 -4.04 12.57
N GLY A 168 -4.12 -3.71 12.87
CA GLY A 168 -4.73 -3.65 14.19
C GLY A 168 -4.47 -2.36 14.98
N ASP A 169 -3.77 -1.38 14.39
CA ASP A 169 -3.78 -0.02 14.93
C ASP A 169 -5.21 0.54 14.90
N ILE A 170 -5.56 1.27 15.96
CA ILE A 170 -6.80 2.03 16.00
C ILE A 170 -6.49 3.43 15.49
N VAL A 171 -7.06 3.78 14.34
CA VAL A 171 -6.95 5.10 13.71
C VAL A 171 -8.19 5.93 14.00
N VAL A 172 -8.00 7.25 14.10
CA VAL A 172 -9.09 8.21 14.10
C VAL A 172 -9.19 8.80 12.70
N ILE A 173 -10.34 8.60 12.06
CA ILE A 173 -10.65 9.15 10.73
C ILE A 173 -11.50 10.40 10.96
N GLU A 174 -11.03 11.54 10.47
CA GLU A 174 -11.68 12.84 10.66
C GLU A 174 -11.98 13.49 9.31
N GLU A 175 -13.00 14.35 9.29
CA GLU A 175 -13.34 15.17 8.14
C GLU A 175 -12.11 15.94 7.59
N GLY A 176 -11.95 15.91 6.27
CA GLY A 176 -10.86 16.56 5.56
C GLY A 176 -9.56 15.76 5.51
N GLN A 177 -9.48 14.61 6.20
CA GLN A 177 -8.31 13.73 6.15
C GLN A 177 -8.50 12.57 5.17
N SER A 178 -7.38 12.11 4.59
CA SER A 178 -7.35 10.88 3.82
C SER A 178 -7.16 9.68 4.73
N VAL A 179 -7.81 8.57 4.38
CA VAL A 179 -7.73 7.31 5.11
C VAL A 179 -6.33 6.68 4.92
N PRO A 180 -5.57 6.42 6.00
CA PRO A 180 -4.15 6.07 5.93
C PRO A 180 -3.84 4.60 5.62
N GLY A 181 -4.85 3.73 5.64
CA GLY A 181 -4.80 2.30 5.27
C GLY A 181 -6.22 1.75 5.26
N ASP A 182 -6.47 0.54 4.73
CA ASP A 182 -7.82 -0.03 4.80
C ASP A 182 -8.19 -0.25 6.26
N ALA A 183 -9.26 0.42 6.71
CA ALA A 183 -9.67 0.44 8.11
C ALA A 183 -11.14 0.07 8.25
N ARG A 184 -11.44 -0.88 9.12
CA ARG A 184 -12.82 -1.22 9.47
C ARG A 184 -13.34 -0.22 10.50
N LEU A 185 -14.47 0.42 10.22
CA LEU A 185 -15.07 1.37 11.15
C LEU A 185 -15.61 0.65 12.39
N ILE A 186 -15.30 1.17 13.56
CA ILE A 186 -15.64 0.55 14.85
C ILE A 186 -16.78 1.29 15.54
N CYS A 187 -16.65 2.61 15.71
CA CYS A 187 -17.64 3.43 16.39
C CYS A 187 -17.45 4.91 16.03
N GLY A 188 -18.47 5.71 16.28
CA GLY A 188 -18.38 7.16 16.16
C GLY A 188 -17.43 7.74 17.21
N TYR A 189 -16.77 8.85 16.89
CA TYR A 189 -15.86 9.49 17.84
C TYR A 189 -16.58 10.02 19.08
N ASP A 190 -17.83 10.46 18.91
CA ASP A 190 -18.67 11.03 19.98
C ASP A 190 -19.27 9.96 20.91
N HIS A 191 -19.36 8.70 20.43
CA HIS A 191 -19.98 7.57 21.13
C HIS A 191 -19.01 6.38 21.25
N PRO A 192 -17.96 6.50 22.08
CA PRO A 192 -17.00 5.41 22.28
C PRO A 192 -17.62 4.16 22.96
N GLU A 193 -18.79 4.28 23.58
CA GLU A 193 -19.58 3.17 24.13
C GLU A 193 -20.08 2.17 23.06
N ASP A 194 -20.21 2.60 21.80
CA ASP A 194 -20.67 1.74 20.70
C ASP A 194 -19.64 0.65 20.34
N PHE A 195 -18.42 0.74 20.90
CA PHE A 195 -17.41 -0.31 20.79
C PHE A 195 -17.91 -1.69 21.27
N ASP A 196 -18.72 -1.72 22.33
CA ASP A 196 -19.28 -2.96 22.85
C ASP A 196 -20.31 -3.56 21.88
N LEU A 197 -21.05 -2.70 21.17
CA LEU A 197 -21.96 -3.13 20.11
C LEU A 197 -21.18 -3.70 18.93
N TYR A 198 -20.10 -3.02 18.51
CA TYR A 198 -19.19 -3.52 17.48
C TYR A 198 -18.66 -4.92 17.82
N MET A 199 -18.19 -5.13 19.05
CA MET A 199 -17.68 -6.44 19.48
C MET A 199 -18.75 -7.54 19.45
N LYS A 200 -20.00 -7.22 19.80
CA LYS A 200 -21.13 -8.16 19.68
C LYS A 200 -21.41 -8.50 18.21
N LEU A 201 -21.51 -7.51 17.33
CA LEU A 201 -21.74 -7.75 15.90
C LEU A 201 -20.59 -8.54 15.26
N LYS A 202 -19.35 -8.28 15.70
CA LYS A 202 -18.17 -9.05 15.29
C LYS A 202 -18.29 -10.52 15.68
N ALA A 203 -18.71 -10.79 16.92
CA ALA A 203 -18.86 -12.15 17.44
C ALA A 203 -19.99 -12.93 16.75
N GLU A 204 -21.00 -12.23 16.24
CA GLU A 204 -22.09 -12.80 15.45
C GLU A 204 -21.73 -12.99 13.96
N ASP A 205 -20.48 -12.71 13.56
CA ASP A 205 -19.96 -12.79 12.17
C ASP A 205 -20.84 -12.04 11.15
N LYS A 206 -21.40 -10.91 11.58
CA LYS A 206 -22.32 -10.11 10.77
C LYS A 206 -21.62 -9.16 9.81
N PHE A 207 -20.29 -9.20 9.70
CA PHE A 207 -19.56 -8.28 8.84
C PHE A 207 -19.27 -8.93 7.49
N HIS A 208 -19.86 -8.39 6.43
CA HIS A 208 -19.46 -8.74 5.07
C HIS A 208 -18.47 -7.71 4.53
N ASP A 209 -17.33 -8.19 4.02
CA ASP A 209 -16.41 -7.35 3.26
C ASP A 209 -16.97 -7.20 1.84
N ALA A 210 -17.79 -6.17 1.64
CA ALA A 210 -18.29 -5.80 0.32
C ALA A 210 -17.13 -5.40 -0.60
N ASP A 211 -17.15 -5.84 -1.86
CA ASP A 211 -16.20 -5.34 -2.85
C ASP A 211 -16.57 -3.86 -3.13
N PRO A 212 -15.63 -2.90 -3.09
CA PRO A 212 -15.94 -1.52 -3.43
C PRO A 212 -16.46 -1.35 -4.87
N GLU A 213 -16.28 -2.34 -5.75
CA GLU A 213 -16.95 -2.36 -7.05
C GLU A 213 -18.45 -2.65 -6.97
N ASP A 214 -18.92 -3.38 -5.96
CA ASP A 214 -20.36 -3.64 -5.75
C ASP A 214 -21.11 -2.36 -5.31
N GLU A 215 -20.39 -1.36 -4.77
CA GLU A 215 -20.91 -0.02 -4.48
C GLU A 215 -21.11 0.84 -5.76
N LYS A 216 -20.74 0.33 -6.94
CA LYS A 216 -20.87 1.04 -8.23
C LYS A 216 -22.25 0.92 -8.88
N ASP A 217 -23.10 0.00 -8.46
CA ASP A 217 -24.42 -0.14 -9.07
C ASP A 217 -25.43 0.81 -8.39
N ASP A 218 -25.84 1.86 -9.10
CA ASP A 218 -27.00 2.68 -8.69
C ASP A 218 -28.34 1.93 -8.91
N ASP A 219 -28.27 0.75 -9.55
CA ASP A 219 -29.37 -0.18 -9.80
C ASP A 219 -29.36 -1.37 -8.81
N VAL A 220 -28.71 -1.24 -7.66
CA VAL A 220 -29.11 -2.06 -6.51
C VAL A 220 -30.48 -1.51 -6.14
N ASP A 221 -31.53 -2.22 -6.55
CA ASP A 221 -32.90 -1.97 -6.07
C ASP A 221 -32.81 -1.53 -4.61
N GLU A 222 -33.35 -0.35 -4.27
CA GLU A 222 -33.55 0.01 -2.86
C GLU A 222 -34.38 -1.06 -2.12
N GLU A 223 -34.98 -2.00 -2.86
CA GLU A 223 -35.70 -3.20 -2.42
C GLU A 223 -34.86 -4.50 -2.36
N LYS A 224 -33.56 -4.49 -2.71
CA LYS A 224 -32.58 -5.47 -2.18
C LYS A 224 -31.99 -5.01 -0.84
N PHE A 225 -32.79 -4.26 -0.08
CA PHE A 225 -32.68 -4.15 1.37
C PHE A 225 -33.04 -5.51 1.98
N ASP A 226 -32.18 -6.50 1.77
CA ASP A 226 -32.39 -7.82 2.35
C ASP A 226 -32.40 -7.65 3.87
N GLU A 227 -33.46 -8.20 4.48
CA GLU A 227 -33.70 -8.35 5.92
C GLU A 227 -32.53 -9.09 6.65
N GLU A 228 -31.47 -9.47 5.91
CA GLU A 228 -30.25 -10.16 6.30
C GLU A 228 -29.02 -9.27 6.60
N ASN A 229 -29.02 -7.96 6.29
CA ASN A 229 -27.88 -7.06 6.55
C ASN A 229 -28.18 -5.98 7.63
N PRO A 230 -28.07 -6.30 8.94
CA PRO A 230 -28.37 -5.36 10.04
C PRO A 230 -27.34 -4.21 10.21
N ILE A 231 -26.29 -4.19 9.38
CA ILE A 231 -25.12 -3.31 9.54
C ILE A 231 -25.40 -1.88 9.03
N THR A 232 -26.25 -1.75 8.01
CA THR A 232 -26.64 -0.47 7.39
C THR A 232 -27.77 0.23 8.16
N GLN A 233 -28.30 -0.39 9.23
CA GLN A 233 -29.45 0.13 9.99
C GLN A 233 -29.08 1.17 11.08
N GLY A 234 -27.88 1.75 11.02
CA GLY A 234 -27.38 2.73 11.99
C GLY A 234 -27.26 4.16 11.44
N HIS A 235 -26.75 5.07 12.26
CA HIS A 235 -26.29 6.37 11.77
C HIS A 235 -24.94 6.21 11.04
N PRO A 236 -24.74 6.89 9.90
CA PRO A 236 -23.46 6.84 9.20
C PRO A 236 -22.37 7.46 10.08
N LEU A 237 -21.23 6.77 10.17
CA LEU A 237 -20.11 7.19 10.99
C LEU A 237 -19.23 8.22 10.26
N VAL A 238 -18.94 7.95 8.98
CA VAL A 238 -18.18 8.84 8.09
C VAL A 238 -18.73 8.76 6.68
N ALA A 239 -18.56 9.84 5.90
CA ALA A 239 -18.81 9.83 4.47
C ALA A 239 -17.47 9.90 3.73
N CYS A 240 -17.18 8.91 2.89
CA CYS A 240 -15.91 8.79 2.17
C CYS A 240 -16.09 9.06 0.68
N ASP A 241 -15.21 9.89 0.12
CA ASP A 241 -15.08 10.10 -1.32
C ASP A 241 -14.24 8.99 -1.92
N GLN A 242 -14.91 8.16 -2.70
CA GLN A 242 -14.32 7.02 -3.39
C GLN A 242 -14.06 7.30 -4.88
N SER A 243 -14.08 8.57 -5.32
CA SER A 243 -13.87 8.92 -6.73
C SER A 243 -12.58 8.32 -7.32
N SER A 244 -11.53 8.15 -6.52
CA SER A 244 -10.26 7.52 -6.93
C SER A 244 -10.38 6.02 -7.23
N ILE A 245 -11.35 5.33 -6.62
CA ILE A 245 -11.55 3.89 -6.72
C ILE A 245 -12.69 3.57 -7.68
N THR A 246 -13.85 4.20 -7.47
CA THR A 246 -15.08 3.87 -8.17
C THR A 246 -15.35 4.76 -9.37
N GLY A 247 -14.71 5.93 -9.45
CA GLY A 247 -14.97 6.93 -10.49
C GLY A 247 -16.25 7.75 -10.27
N LYS A 248 -17.01 7.50 -9.20
CA LYS A 248 -18.21 8.26 -8.83
C LYS A 248 -17.86 9.45 -7.95
N SER A 249 -18.40 10.63 -8.27
CA SER A 249 -18.14 11.89 -7.54
C SER A 249 -18.92 12.04 -6.22
N LEU A 250 -19.88 11.15 -5.94
CA LEU A 250 -20.71 11.24 -4.73
C LEU A 250 -19.98 10.59 -3.55
N ALA A 251 -20.02 11.25 -2.39
CA ALA A 251 -19.52 10.66 -1.15
C ALA A 251 -20.44 9.51 -0.73
N VAL A 252 -19.84 8.39 -0.34
CA VAL A 252 -20.55 7.20 0.14
C VAL A 252 -20.55 7.23 1.66
N ASP A 253 -21.74 7.16 2.25
CA ASP A 253 -21.90 7.04 3.69
C ASP A 253 -21.47 5.65 4.15
N LYS A 254 -20.63 5.61 5.19
CA LYS A 254 -20.06 4.39 5.74
C LYS A 254 -20.55 4.13 7.16
N TYR A 255 -20.90 2.88 7.42
CA TYR A 255 -21.50 2.41 8.67
C TYR A 255 -20.52 1.59 9.50
N MET A 256 -20.93 1.29 10.74
CA MET A 256 -20.14 0.49 11.67
C MET A 256 -19.85 -0.90 11.10
N GLY A 257 -18.60 -1.34 11.05
CA GLY A 257 -18.22 -2.63 10.49
C GLY A 257 -17.85 -2.60 9.00
N GLU A 258 -18.20 -1.54 8.28
CA GLU A 258 -17.77 -1.33 6.90
C GLU A 258 -16.31 -0.84 6.82
N VAL A 259 -15.71 -1.01 5.64
CA VAL A 259 -14.31 -0.65 5.40
C VAL A 259 -14.22 0.75 4.77
N ALA A 260 -13.38 1.59 5.35
CA ALA A 260 -12.87 2.81 4.74
C ALA A 260 -11.54 2.47 4.04
N TYR A 261 -11.47 2.73 2.73
CA TYR A 261 -10.35 2.29 1.89
C TYR A 261 -9.18 3.27 1.89
N TYR A 262 -7.96 2.72 1.77
CA TYR A 262 -6.73 3.50 1.67
C TYR A 262 -6.84 4.60 0.59
N THR A 263 -6.35 5.81 0.90
CA THR A 263 -6.36 7.01 0.04
C THR A 263 -7.72 7.68 -0.23
N THR A 264 -8.83 7.08 0.20
CA THR A 264 -10.13 7.76 0.12
C THR A 264 -10.18 8.96 1.07
N GLY A 265 -10.86 10.03 0.67
CA GLY A 265 -10.98 11.24 1.48
C GLY A 265 -12.22 11.20 2.36
N CYS A 266 -12.07 11.38 3.68
CA CYS A 266 -13.21 11.60 4.55
C CYS A 266 -13.79 13.00 4.30
N LYS A 267 -15.04 13.07 3.85
CA LYS A 267 -15.73 14.35 3.57
C LYS A 267 -16.55 14.84 4.75
N ARG A 268 -17.07 13.93 5.58
CA ARG A 268 -17.92 14.24 6.73
C ARG A 268 -17.77 13.17 7.81
N GLY A 269 -17.99 13.57 9.05
CA GLY A 269 -18.02 12.66 10.19
C GLY A 269 -16.66 12.45 10.83
N LYS A 270 -16.67 11.70 11.93
CA LYS A 270 -15.49 11.40 12.72
C LYS A 270 -15.67 10.06 13.41
N ALA A 271 -14.77 9.12 13.17
CA ALA A 271 -14.92 7.75 13.66
C ALA A 271 -13.59 7.11 14.03
N TYR A 272 -13.67 6.12 14.92
CA TYR A 272 -12.58 5.19 15.17
C TYR A 272 -12.65 4.04 14.15
N GLY A 273 -11.51 3.69 13.58
CA GLY A 273 -11.36 2.54 12.69
C GLY A 273 -10.20 1.67 13.12
N ILE A 274 -10.29 0.36 12.89
CA ILE A 274 -9.19 -0.58 13.09
C ILE A 274 -8.56 -0.91 11.76
N VAL A 275 -7.24 -0.76 11.64
CA VAL A 275 -6.54 -1.02 10.40
C VAL A 275 -6.53 -2.52 10.12
N ILE A 276 -7.07 -2.91 8.97
CA ILE A 276 -7.13 -4.31 8.54
C ILE A 276 -5.87 -4.67 7.78
N THR A 277 -5.44 -3.82 6.85
CA THR A 277 -4.29 -4.10 5.98
C THR A 277 -3.41 -2.87 5.78
N THR A 278 -2.12 -3.11 5.54
CA THR A 278 -1.17 -2.07 5.11
C THR A 278 -1.35 -1.75 3.62
N ALA A 279 -0.86 -0.60 3.17
CA ALA A 279 -0.95 -0.02 1.83
C ALA A 279 -0.52 -0.94 0.69
N LYS A 280 0.37 -1.92 0.93
CA LYS A 280 0.74 -2.93 -0.07
C LYS A 280 -0.34 -3.99 -0.29
N HIS A 281 -1.13 -4.26 0.75
CA HIS A 281 -2.16 -5.30 0.81
C HIS A 281 -3.59 -4.72 0.81
N SER A 282 -3.72 -3.39 0.83
CA SER A 282 -4.99 -2.70 0.71
C SER A 282 -5.64 -2.94 -0.65
N PHE A 283 -6.92 -2.61 -0.78
CA PHE A 283 -7.63 -2.66 -2.06
C PHE A 283 -6.86 -1.89 -3.14
N VAL A 284 -6.54 -0.61 -2.88
CA VAL A 284 -5.78 0.25 -3.81
C VAL A 284 -4.34 -0.22 -4.02
N GLY A 285 -3.75 -0.91 -3.04
CA GLY A 285 -2.40 -1.46 -3.17
C GLY A 285 -2.31 -2.72 -4.04
N ARG A 286 -3.44 -3.44 -4.17
CA ARG A 286 -3.56 -4.66 -4.97
C ARG A 286 -3.93 -4.36 -6.43
N THR A 287 -4.61 -3.24 -6.69
CA THR A 287 -4.95 -2.74 -8.03
C THR A 287 -3.76 -2.10 -8.72
#